data_AF-A0A1G8MFW7-F1
#
_entry.id   AF-A0A1G8MFW7-F1
#
_cell.length_a   1.000
_cell.length_b   1.000
_cell.length_c   1.000
_cell.angle_alpha   90.00
_cell.angle_beta   90.00
_cell.angle_gamma   90.00
#
_symmetry.space_group_name_H-M   'P 1'
#
loop_
_entity.id
_entity.type
_entity.pdbx_description
1 polymer ?
#
loop_
_entity_poly.entity_id
_entity_poly.type
_entity_poly.pdbx_seq_one_letter_code
_entity_poly.pdbx_strand_id
1 'polypeptide(L)' 'MTRGQTRNNKHKNKARLSQTPKKDIVANDGLDVEYSEELADTDDLEAQERAREADKRAHNRPLDEI' A
#
# COMPACT_ATOMS: atom_id res chain seq x y z
N MET A 1 -41.99 -3.85 -8.71
CA MET A 1 -41.21 -3.55 -7.48
C MET A 1 -39.76 -3.30 -7.87
N THR A 2 -39.35 -2.05 -8.07
CA THR A 2 -37.95 -1.70 -8.35
C THR A 2 -37.27 -1.33 -7.04
N ARG A 3 -36.17 -2.03 -6.69
CA ARG A 3 -35.29 -1.60 -5.60
C ARG A 3 -34.07 -0.91 -6.20
N GLY A 4 -34.27 0.36 -6.57
CA GLY A 4 -33.17 1.31 -6.61
C GLY A 4 -32.59 1.44 -5.20
N GLN A 5 -31.41 0.89 -4.98
CA GLN A 5 -30.58 1.17 -3.81
C GLN A 5 -29.18 1.50 -4.31
N THR A 6 -29.07 2.66 -4.96
CA THR A 6 -27.81 3.38 -5.09
C THR A 6 -27.39 3.83 -3.70
N ARG A 7 -26.53 3.06 -3.03
CA ARG A 7 -25.93 3.48 -1.77
C ARG A 7 -24.42 3.32 -1.87
N ASN A 8 -23.77 4.47 -2.05
CA ASN A 8 -22.33 4.66 -1.90
C ASN A 8 -21.88 4.11 -0.53
N ASN A 9 -21.45 2.85 -0.50
CA ASN A 9 -20.95 2.19 0.70
C ASN A 9 -19.47 2.50 0.96
N LYS A 10 -18.81 3.30 0.10
CA LYS A 10 -17.37 3.61 0.17
C LYS A 10 -16.92 4.30 1.46
N HIS A 11 -17.80 5.00 2.17
CA HIS A 11 -17.46 5.77 3.38
C HIS A 11 -18.02 5.18 4.68
N LYS A 12 -18.53 3.95 4.66
CA LYS A 12 -19.04 3.33 5.89
C LYS A 12 -17.89 2.69 6.64
N ASN A 13 -17.78 3.00 7.93
CA ASN A 13 -16.85 2.31 8.83
C ASN A 13 -17.13 0.80 8.76
N LYS A 14 -16.19 0.04 8.19
CA LYS A 14 -16.29 -1.41 8.04
C LYS A 14 -16.52 -2.10 9.39
N ALA A 15 -15.96 -1.51 10.47
CA ALA A 15 -16.20 -1.84 11.87
C ALA A 15 -17.68 -1.90 12.31
N ARG A 16 -18.59 -1.19 11.61
CA ARG A 16 -20.00 -1.03 12.00
C ARG A 16 -20.97 -1.61 10.96
N LEU A 17 -20.50 -2.53 10.11
CA LEU A 17 -21.34 -3.16 9.12
C LEU A 17 -22.16 -4.29 9.77
N SER A 18 -23.46 -4.08 9.92
CA SER A 18 -24.35 -4.97 10.69
C SER A 18 -24.56 -6.36 10.09
N GLN A 19 -24.22 -6.52 8.81
CA GLN A 19 -24.44 -7.76 8.04
C GLN A 19 -23.20 -8.64 7.95
N THR A 20 -22.01 -8.12 8.27
CA THR A 20 -20.78 -8.92 8.23
C THR A 20 -20.49 -9.53 9.60
N PRO A 21 -20.12 -10.81 9.68
CA PRO A 21 -19.68 -11.44 10.93
C PRO A 21 -18.48 -10.69 11.54
N LYS A 22 -18.40 -10.63 12.88
CA LYS A 22 -17.34 -9.90 13.60
C LYS A 22 -15.92 -10.30 13.19
N LYS A 23 -15.69 -11.59 12.91
CA LYS A 23 -14.39 -12.12 12.46
C LYS A 23 -13.92 -11.55 11.11
N ASP A 24 -14.86 -11.20 10.24
CA ASP A 24 -14.59 -10.66 8.90
C ASP A 24 -14.56 -9.12 8.91
N ILE A 25 -14.96 -8.50 10.03
CA ILE A 25 -14.89 -7.05 10.27
C ILE A 25 -13.50 -6.61 10.72
N VAL A 26 -12.78 -7.47 11.46
CA VAL A 26 -11.36 -7.28 11.85
C VAL A 26 -10.46 -7.59 10.65
N ALA A 27 -10.91 -7.17 9.46
CA ALA A 27 -10.29 -7.53 8.20
C ALA A 27 -8.85 -7.01 8.19
N ASN A 28 -7.95 -7.94 7.88
CA ASN A 28 -6.66 -7.80 7.20
C ASN A 28 -6.18 -6.35 7.09
N ASP A 29 -4.96 -6.06 7.56
CA ASP A 29 -4.35 -4.72 7.65
C ASP A 29 -4.45 -3.87 6.37
N GLY A 30 -4.84 -4.49 5.25
CA GLY A 30 -5.15 -3.81 3.99
C GLY A 30 -3.88 -3.35 3.31
N LEU A 31 -2.75 -3.90 3.77
CA LEU A 31 -1.45 -3.70 3.20
C LEU A 31 -1.33 -4.65 2.01
N ASP A 32 -1.39 -4.07 0.82
CA ASP A 32 -1.02 -4.75 -0.41
C ASP A 32 0.53 -4.80 -0.43
N VAL A 33 1.09 -5.86 0.16
CA VAL A 33 2.55 -6.06 0.22
C VAL A 33 3.01 -6.72 -1.07
N GLU A 34 3.67 -5.93 -1.94
CA GLU A 34 4.14 -6.38 -3.27
C GLU A 34 5.59 -6.89 -3.25
N TYR A 35 6.39 -6.44 -2.27
CA TYR A 35 7.78 -6.82 -2.12
C TYR A 35 7.99 -7.67 -0.86
N SER A 36 8.72 -8.78 -1.00
CA SER A 36 9.16 -9.61 0.13
C SER A 36 10.62 -9.97 -0.03
N GLU A 37 11.43 -9.65 0.98
CA GLU A 37 12.88 -9.85 0.97
C GLU A 37 13.30 -11.32 0.78
N GLU A 38 12.51 -12.28 1.27
CA GLU A 38 12.79 -13.72 1.10
C GLU A 38 12.59 -14.24 -0.34
N LEU A 39 11.79 -13.54 -1.15
CA LEU A 39 11.56 -13.87 -2.57
C LEU A 39 12.38 -12.99 -3.51
N ALA A 40 13.08 -11.99 -2.97
CA ALA A 40 13.92 -11.11 -3.77
C ALA A 40 15.08 -11.92 -4.36
N ASP A 41 15.28 -11.78 -5.66
CA ASP A 41 16.45 -12.35 -6.32
C ASP A 41 17.67 -11.41 -6.20
N THR A 42 18.78 -11.81 -6.80
CA THR A 42 20.02 -11.02 -6.77
C THR A 42 19.86 -9.67 -7.45
N ASP A 43 18.99 -9.60 -8.47
CA ASP A 43 18.81 -8.41 -9.28
C ASP A 43 17.96 -7.39 -8.54
N ASP A 44 16.94 -7.85 -7.80
CA ASP A 44 16.13 -7.02 -6.90
C ASP A 44 16.99 -6.37 -5.82
N LEU A 45 17.92 -7.12 -5.22
CA LEU A 45 18.83 -6.59 -4.20
C LEU A 45 19.81 -5.56 -4.80
N GLU A 46 20.42 -5.85 -5.95
CA GLU A 46 21.34 -4.91 -6.62
C GLU A 46 20.60 -3.63 -7.03
N ALA A 47 19.36 -3.74 -7.51
CA ALA A 47 18.53 -2.61 -7.86
C ALA A 47 18.26 -1.71 -6.65
N GLN A 48 17.97 -2.29 -5.48
CA GLN A 48 17.80 -1.53 -4.24
C GLN A 48 19.08 -0.83 -3.79
N GLU A 49 20.22 -1.50 -3.86
CA GLU A 49 21.51 -0.92 -3.50
C GLU A 49 21.83 0.28 -4.40
N ARG A 50 21.66 0.10 -5.73
CA ARG A 50 21.87 1.15 -6.73
C ARG A 50 20.95 2.34 -6.50
N ALA A 51 19.68 2.09 -6.16
CA ALA A 51 18.72 3.14 -5.83
C ALA A 51 19.16 3.93 -4.59
N ARG A 52 19.55 3.25 -3.51
CA ARG A 52 20.05 3.88 -2.28
C ARG A 52 21.29 4.74 -2.55
N GLU A 53 22.21 4.30 -3.40
CA GLU A 53 23.39 5.08 -3.79
C GLU A 53 23.04 6.31 -4.63
N ALA A 54 22.09 6.19 -5.56
CA ALA A 54 21.57 7.32 -6.32
C ALA A 54 20.91 8.37 -5.41
N ASP A 55 20.10 7.93 -4.46
CA ASP A 55 19.44 8.81 -3.49
C ASP A 55 20.46 9.54 -2.62
N LYS A 56 21.51 8.85 -2.13
CA LYS A 56 22.61 9.50 -1.40
C LYS A 56 23.29 10.58 -2.24
N ARG A 57 23.55 10.30 -3.52
CA ARG A 57 24.13 11.29 -4.44
C ARG A 57 23.21 12.47 -4.67
N ALA A 58 21.91 12.23 -4.85
CA ALA A 58 20.91 13.27 -5.04
C ALA A 58 20.73 14.14 -3.79
N HIS A 59 20.72 13.54 -2.60
CA HIS A 59 20.62 14.24 -1.33
C HIS A 59 21.84 15.12 -1.04
N ASN A 60 23.03 14.68 -1.47
CA ASN A 60 24.27 15.44 -1.33
C ASN A 60 24.49 16.49 -2.42
N ARG A 61 23.61 16.59 -3.42
CA ARG A 61 23.63 17.74 -4.34
C ARG A 61 23.08 18.96 -3.62
N PRO A 62 23.83 20.07 -3.53
CA PRO A 62 23.25 21.33 -3.06
C PRO A 62 22.09 21.70 -4.00
N LEU A 63 20.95 22.09 -3.42
CA LEU A 63 19.74 22.49 -4.16
C LEU A 63 19.93 23.78 -4.99
N ASP A 64 21.14 24.32 -5.08
CA ASP A 64 21.46 25.61 -5.69
C ASP A 64 21.85 25.53 -7.18
N GLU A 65 21.82 24.35 -7.80
CA GLU A 65 22.07 24.18 -9.25
C GLU A 65 20.90 23.46 -9.95
N ILE A 66 19.70 24.02 -9.83
CA ILE A 66 18.55 23.80 -10.73
C ILE A 66 17.91 25.15 -11.05
#